data_AF-A0A061QYH9-F1
#
_entry.id   AF-A0A061QYH9-F1
#
_cell.length_a   1.000
_cell.length_b   1.000
_cell.length_c   1.000
_cell.angle_alpha   90.00
_cell.angle_beta   90.00
_cell.angle_gamma   90.00
#
_symmetry.space_group_name_H-M   'P 1'
#
loop_
_entity.id
_entity.type
_entity.pdbx_description
1 polymer ?
#
loop_
_entity_poly.entity_id
_entity_poly.type
_entity_poly.pdbx_seq_one_letter_code
_entity_poly.pdbx_strand_id
1 'polypeptide(L)'
;MRALSNNNPLKFSLEFACRRAQRIRLTLSNSIPLKFSLEFACRRAQRIRLRGHQWIARSQLTSTAPEGVAVVHMYENLTKPELFDSFLEGLTHVAEVARYHPDFRIANIHTCLDQEALDQCAPFSYLNFTAFAASSDVTTLEQLSDPHKDWMTSMEFGHDGQTHHPLLMREAAALPDGSGRTPLQKALCHEFSCEEDDVVVVIATQQELPVEAWEEWSGAGELSRREDFRSAAVYEAVDAAASKYPRVVRAEFRAVGEVDLDTLAEQLRRIEDGSNGSLFAVAYRSLVHITKEGQPVDILFAERAKRDQQQRQATEAAE
;
A
#
# COMPACT_ATOMS: atom_id res chain seq x y z
N MET A 1 30.85 11.84 -42.81
CA MET A 1 31.98 11.06 -42.22
C MET A 1 32.36 11.75 -40.92
N ARG A 2 32.31 11.18 -39.71
CA ARG A 2 32.30 9.78 -39.25
C ARG A 2 31.30 9.62 -38.10
N ALA A 3 30.68 8.44 -38.05
CA ALA A 3 30.00 7.92 -36.87
C ALA A 3 31.03 7.50 -35.81
N LEU A 4 30.71 7.72 -34.54
CA LEU A 4 31.33 7.02 -33.42
C LEU A 4 30.23 6.44 -32.52
N SER A 5 30.51 5.23 -32.06
CA SER A 5 29.61 4.18 -31.65
C SER A 5 29.19 4.22 -30.19
N ASN A 6 27.99 3.69 -29.97
CA ASN A 6 27.46 3.12 -28.72
C ASN A 6 28.47 2.33 -27.89
N ASN A 7 28.40 2.48 -26.56
CA ASN A 7 28.67 1.42 -25.59
C ASN A 7 27.81 1.67 -24.34
N ASN A 8 26.57 1.16 -24.34
CA ASN A 8 25.72 1.12 -23.14
C ASN A 8 25.73 -0.33 -22.58
N PRO A 9 26.35 -0.58 -21.41
CA PRO A 9 26.52 -1.92 -20.85
C PRO A 9 25.20 -2.60 -20.45
N LEU A 10 24.09 -1.86 -20.35
CA LEU A 10 22.77 -2.41 -20.02
C LEU A 10 22.12 -3.18 -21.18
N LYS A 11 22.41 -2.81 -22.44
CA LYS A 11 21.88 -3.53 -23.61
C LYS A 11 22.51 -4.93 -23.77
N PHE A 12 23.78 -5.09 -23.40
CA PHE A 12 24.48 -6.37 -23.47
C PHE A 12 23.97 -7.39 -22.44
N SER A 13 23.48 -6.94 -21.27
CA SER A 13 22.98 -7.82 -20.21
C SER A 13 21.62 -8.45 -20.56
N LEU A 14 20.71 -7.66 -21.13
CA LEU A 14 19.36 -8.10 -21.51
C LEU A 14 19.37 -9.05 -22.73
N GLU A 15 20.19 -8.77 -23.74
CA GLU A 15 20.33 -9.68 -24.89
C GLU A 15 21.00 -11.01 -24.49
N PHE A 16 21.93 -11.00 -23.53
CA PHE A 16 22.58 -12.23 -23.05
C PHE A 16 21.62 -13.09 -22.20
N ALA A 17 20.78 -12.46 -21.37
CA ALA A 17 19.76 -13.14 -20.58
C ALA A 17 18.68 -13.80 -21.47
N CYS A 18 18.19 -13.07 -22.48
CA CYS A 18 17.21 -13.60 -23.44
C CYS A 18 17.78 -14.74 -24.30
N ARG A 19 19.03 -14.64 -24.78
CA ARG A 19 19.67 -15.72 -25.54
C ARG A 19 19.94 -16.97 -24.69
N ARG A 20 20.24 -16.82 -23.40
CA ARG A 20 20.43 -17.96 -22.48
C ARG A 20 19.11 -18.66 -22.14
N ALA A 21 18.02 -17.91 -21.97
CA ALA A 21 16.68 -18.46 -21.77
C ALA A 21 16.16 -19.22 -23.01
N GLN A 22 16.40 -18.69 -24.22
CA GLN A 22 16.05 -19.39 -25.46
C GLN A 22 16.88 -20.66 -25.69
N ARG A 23 18.15 -20.69 -25.26
CA ARG A 23 19.00 -21.89 -25.37
C ARG A 23 18.56 -23.02 -24.43
N ILE A 24 18.13 -22.68 -23.20
CA ILE A 24 17.55 -23.64 -22.24
C ILE A 24 16.23 -24.21 -22.77
N ARG A 25 15.43 -23.40 -23.49
CA ARG A 25 14.17 -23.83 -24.12
C ARG A 25 14.38 -24.86 -25.25
N LEU A 26 15.57 -24.89 -25.87
CA LEU A 26 15.90 -25.77 -26.98
C LEU A 26 16.68 -27.03 -26.58
N THR A 27 17.08 -27.19 -25.31
CA THR A 27 17.80 -28.40 -24.84
C THR A 27 17.00 -29.31 -23.92
N LEU A 28 15.76 -28.94 -23.58
CA LEU A 28 14.85 -29.77 -22.78
C LEU A 28 13.61 -30.14 -23.59
N SER A 29 13.83 -30.70 -24.79
CA SER A 29 12.89 -31.64 -25.37
C SER A 29 13.10 -32.99 -24.68
N ASN A 30 12.01 -33.50 -24.12
CA ASN A 30 11.83 -34.84 -23.56
C ASN A 30 12.00 -34.96 -22.03
N SER A 31 10.84 -35.21 -21.41
CA SER A 31 10.63 -35.96 -20.16
C SER A 31 11.08 -35.34 -18.83
N ILE A 32 10.41 -34.27 -18.37
CA ILE A 32 10.22 -33.97 -16.94
C ILE A 32 8.80 -33.39 -16.72
N PRO A 33 8.01 -33.83 -15.70
CA PRO A 33 6.65 -33.32 -15.48
C PRO A 33 6.64 -31.84 -15.05
N LEU A 34 5.82 -31.03 -15.73
CA LEU A 34 5.64 -29.58 -15.58
C LEU A 34 5.28 -29.08 -14.18
N LYS A 35 4.89 -29.95 -13.24
CA LYS A 35 4.60 -29.55 -11.85
C LYS A 35 5.85 -29.25 -11.02
N PHE A 36 6.99 -29.86 -11.32
CA PHE A 36 8.22 -29.66 -10.54
C PHE A 36 9.04 -28.41 -10.96
N SER A 37 8.81 -27.82 -12.14
CA SER A 37 9.58 -26.65 -12.60
C SER A 37 9.01 -25.32 -12.13
N LEU A 38 7.72 -25.26 -11.75
CA LEU A 38 7.05 -24.01 -11.32
C LEU A 38 7.35 -23.67 -9.86
N GLU A 39 7.31 -24.64 -8.94
CA GLU A 39 7.73 -24.40 -7.54
C GLU A 39 9.22 -24.03 -7.43
N PHE A 40 10.07 -24.61 -8.28
CA PHE A 40 11.51 -24.29 -8.29
C PHE A 40 11.79 -22.91 -8.92
N ALA A 41 10.97 -22.48 -9.89
CA ALA A 41 11.04 -21.13 -10.47
C ALA A 41 10.55 -20.06 -9.47
N CYS A 42 9.46 -20.30 -8.74
CA CYS A 42 8.95 -19.39 -7.70
C CYS A 42 9.94 -19.24 -6.54
N ARG A 43 10.53 -20.34 -6.03
CA ARG A 43 11.53 -20.28 -4.95
C ARG A 43 12.85 -19.64 -5.38
N ARG A 44 13.21 -19.73 -6.67
CA ARG A 44 14.41 -19.08 -7.22
C ARG A 44 14.18 -17.59 -7.54
N ALA A 45 12.96 -17.19 -7.90
CA ALA A 45 12.56 -15.79 -8.01
C ALA A 45 12.55 -15.09 -6.64
N GLN A 46 12.06 -15.76 -5.58
CA GLN A 46 12.14 -15.25 -4.20
C GLN A 46 13.59 -15.10 -3.69
N ARG A 47 14.51 -16.02 -4.05
CA ARG A 47 15.95 -15.87 -3.70
C ARG A 47 16.71 -14.83 -4.53
N ILE A 48 16.26 -14.50 -5.74
CA ILE A 48 16.84 -13.41 -6.53
C ILE A 48 16.34 -12.06 -6.01
N ARG A 49 15.09 -11.97 -5.52
CA ARG A 49 14.52 -10.80 -4.82
C ARG A 49 15.40 -10.41 -3.62
N LEU A 50 15.76 -11.39 -2.76
CA LEU A 50 16.60 -11.15 -1.57
C LEU A 50 18.08 -10.78 -1.86
N ARG A 51 18.59 -10.99 -3.08
CA ARG A 51 19.97 -10.58 -3.47
C ARG A 51 20.02 -9.33 -4.34
N GLY A 52 18.90 -8.92 -4.95
CA GLY A 52 18.79 -7.66 -5.70
C GLY A 52 18.72 -6.43 -4.80
N HIS A 53 18.11 -6.54 -3.61
CA HIS A 53 17.99 -5.43 -2.66
C HIS A 53 19.30 -5.05 -1.95
N GLN A 54 20.34 -5.90 -2.01
CA GLN A 54 21.64 -5.59 -1.38
C GLN A 54 22.61 -4.79 -2.27
N TRP A 55 22.27 -4.50 -3.54
CA TRP A 55 23.18 -3.75 -4.42
C TRP A 55 22.80 -2.28 -4.64
N ILE A 56 21.65 -1.82 -4.12
CA ILE A 56 21.28 -0.39 -4.09
C ILE A 56 21.53 0.21 -2.69
N ALA A 57 22.17 -0.53 -1.78
CA ALA A 57 22.68 0.01 -0.53
C ALA A 57 24.14 0.47 -0.70
N ARG A 58 24.37 1.53 -1.50
CA ARG A 58 25.57 2.41 -1.45
C ARG A 58 25.54 3.47 -2.55
N SER A 59 24.64 4.42 -2.43
CA SER A 59 24.83 5.75 -3.01
C SER A 59 24.33 6.79 -2.02
N GLN A 60 25.29 7.35 -1.29
CA GLN A 60 25.23 8.64 -0.59
C GLN A 60 24.02 8.87 0.33
N LEU A 61 24.20 8.47 1.59
CA LEU A 61 23.52 9.07 2.75
C LEU A 61 23.88 10.56 2.80
N THR A 62 23.06 11.40 2.17
CA THR A 62 22.90 12.81 2.55
C THR A 62 21.49 12.98 3.12
N SER A 63 21.42 13.61 4.29
CA SER A 63 20.29 13.63 5.23
C SER A 63 19.13 14.56 4.84
N THR A 64 18.60 14.46 3.63
CA THR A 64 17.34 15.14 3.28
C THR A 64 16.46 14.15 2.54
N ALA A 65 15.69 13.36 3.29
CA ALA A 65 14.55 12.69 2.68
C ALA A 65 13.70 13.76 1.98
N PRO A 66 13.23 13.52 0.75
CA PRO A 66 12.42 14.50 0.04
C PRO A 66 11.16 14.82 0.86
N GLU A 67 10.71 16.07 0.77
CA GLU A 67 9.36 16.41 1.23
C GLU A 67 8.33 15.62 0.42
N GLY A 68 7.15 15.43 1.01
CA GLY A 68 6.08 14.74 0.33
C GLY A 68 4.76 14.83 1.07
N VAL A 69 3.76 14.23 0.44
CA VAL A 69 2.39 14.14 0.93
C VAL A 69 1.95 12.69 0.87
N ALA A 70 1.03 12.33 1.75
CA ALA A 70 0.27 11.10 1.68
C ALA A 70 -1.12 11.41 1.15
N VAL A 71 -1.67 10.49 0.38
CA VAL A 71 -3.08 10.47 -0.01
C VAL A 71 -3.68 9.24 0.61
N VAL A 72 -4.53 9.47 1.61
CA VAL A 72 -5.15 8.42 2.41
C VAL A 72 -6.59 8.27 1.93
N HIS A 73 -6.95 7.05 1.56
CA HIS A 73 -8.32 6.72 1.20
C HIS A 73 -8.90 5.83 2.29
N MET A 74 -9.90 6.37 2.99
CA MET A 74 -10.73 5.66 3.97
C MET A 74 -12.13 5.55 3.38
N TYR A 75 -12.64 4.32 3.24
CA TYR A 75 -13.86 4.07 2.47
C TYR A 75 -15.03 3.76 3.39
N GLU A 76 -15.95 4.72 3.54
CA GLU A 76 -17.14 4.58 4.39
C GLU A 76 -18.22 3.68 3.77
N ASN A 77 -18.22 3.56 2.45
CA ASN A 77 -19.16 2.74 1.70
C ASN A 77 -18.36 1.85 0.75
N LEU A 78 -18.70 0.58 0.60
CA LEU A 78 -17.98 -0.33 -0.31
C LEU A 78 -18.85 -0.72 -1.51
N THR A 79 -19.42 0.29 -2.16
CA THR A 79 -20.24 0.10 -3.35
C THR A 79 -19.36 -0.35 -4.51
N LYS A 80 -19.65 -1.53 -5.08
CA LYS A 80 -18.95 -2.01 -6.26
C LYS A 80 -19.16 -1.01 -7.43
N PRO A 81 -18.09 -0.46 -8.03
CA PRO A 81 -18.25 0.44 -9.17
C PRO A 81 -18.66 -0.31 -10.44
N GLU A 82 -19.37 0.35 -11.36
CA GLU A 82 -19.98 -0.28 -12.53
C GLU A 82 -18.98 -0.95 -13.48
N LEU A 83 -17.78 -0.38 -13.61
CA LEU A 83 -16.76 -0.83 -14.57
C LEU A 83 -15.89 -1.98 -14.05
N PHE A 84 -16.04 -2.37 -12.78
CA PHE A 84 -15.18 -3.35 -12.12
C PHE A 84 -15.98 -4.54 -11.58
N ASP A 85 -15.34 -5.72 -11.53
CA ASP A 85 -15.94 -6.94 -10.99
C ASP A 85 -16.07 -6.88 -9.47
N SER A 86 -15.24 -6.06 -8.80
CA SER A 86 -15.26 -5.85 -7.35
C SER A 86 -14.81 -4.43 -6.96
N PHE A 87 -15.11 -4.03 -5.72
CA PHE A 87 -14.61 -2.79 -5.14
C PHE A 87 -13.08 -2.74 -5.08
N LEU A 88 -12.46 -3.85 -4.66
CA LEU A 88 -10.99 -3.97 -4.57
C LEU A 88 -10.33 -3.79 -5.94
N GLU A 89 -10.96 -4.26 -7.02
CA GLU A 89 -10.45 -4.07 -8.38
C GLU A 89 -10.46 -2.59 -8.78
N GLY A 90 -11.56 -1.87 -8.53
CA GLY A 90 -11.63 -0.43 -8.76
C GLY A 90 -10.59 0.35 -7.95
N LEU A 91 -10.44 0.01 -6.68
CA LEU A 91 -9.43 0.58 -5.80
C LEU A 91 -8.00 0.34 -6.29
N THR A 92 -7.71 -0.89 -6.73
CA THR A 92 -6.38 -1.24 -7.25
C THR A 92 -6.12 -0.54 -8.57
N HIS A 93 -7.13 -0.41 -9.42
CA HIS A 93 -7.01 0.34 -10.67
C HIS A 93 -6.62 1.79 -10.42
N VAL A 94 -7.26 2.48 -9.46
CA VAL A 94 -6.89 3.86 -9.10
C VAL A 94 -5.44 3.95 -8.65
N ALA A 95 -4.98 3.03 -7.80
CA ALA A 95 -3.60 3.02 -7.32
C ALA A 95 -2.59 2.72 -8.45
N GLU A 96 -2.96 1.86 -9.40
CA GLU A 96 -2.17 1.57 -10.59
C GLU A 96 -2.10 2.75 -11.57
N VAL A 97 -3.17 3.54 -11.71
CA VAL A 97 -3.15 4.79 -12.48
C VAL A 97 -2.28 5.82 -11.76
N ALA A 98 -2.44 5.97 -10.43
CA ALA A 98 -1.60 6.85 -9.62
C ALA A 98 -0.11 6.56 -9.79
N ARG A 99 0.29 5.30 -9.99
CA ARG A 99 1.68 4.88 -10.25
C ARG A 99 2.33 5.67 -11.39
N TYR A 100 1.57 6.12 -12.38
CA TYR A 100 2.11 6.88 -13.52
C TYR A 100 2.36 8.36 -13.21
N HIS A 101 1.81 8.90 -12.12
CA HIS A 101 2.09 10.25 -11.65
C HIS A 101 3.60 10.45 -11.41
N PRO A 102 4.23 11.55 -11.88
CA PRO A 102 5.69 11.76 -11.77
C PRO A 102 6.21 11.68 -10.33
N ASP A 103 5.45 12.23 -9.38
CA ASP A 103 5.83 12.26 -7.97
C ASP A 103 5.42 11.01 -7.20
N PHE A 104 4.71 10.06 -7.83
CA PHE A 104 4.35 8.80 -7.17
C PHE A 104 5.60 8.08 -6.65
N ARG A 105 5.50 7.57 -5.42
CA ARG A 105 6.53 6.69 -4.84
C ARG A 105 5.99 5.31 -4.57
N ILE A 106 4.84 5.24 -3.91
CA ILE A 106 4.31 3.97 -3.42
C ILE A 106 2.81 4.06 -3.17
N ALA A 107 2.11 2.94 -3.32
CA ALA A 107 0.76 2.76 -2.78
C ALA A 107 0.68 1.44 -2.02
N ASN A 108 0.02 1.47 -0.87
CA ASN A 108 -0.26 0.33 -0.03
C ASN A 108 -1.77 0.19 0.13
N ILE A 109 -2.29 -0.95 -0.31
CA ILE A 109 -3.68 -1.32 -0.12
C ILE A 109 -3.74 -2.30 1.03
N HIS A 110 -4.64 -2.04 1.96
CA HIS A 110 -4.84 -2.82 3.16
C HIS A 110 -6.30 -3.28 3.27
N THR A 111 -6.50 -4.44 3.89
CA THR A 111 -7.84 -4.94 4.26
C THR A 111 -7.93 -5.05 5.76
N CYS A 112 -9.08 -4.78 6.36
CA CYS A 112 -9.28 -4.96 7.79
C CYS A 112 -8.96 -6.41 8.22
N LEU A 113 -8.58 -6.59 9.49
CA LEU A 113 -8.31 -7.91 10.05
C LEU A 113 -9.59 -8.69 10.37
N ASP A 114 -10.72 -8.00 10.53
CA ASP A 114 -12.03 -8.62 10.75
C ASP A 114 -12.57 -9.20 9.43
N GLN A 115 -12.47 -10.52 9.30
CA GLN A 115 -12.91 -11.22 8.09
C GLN A 115 -14.42 -11.16 7.89
N GLU A 116 -15.22 -11.10 8.96
CA GLU A 116 -16.67 -10.98 8.85
C GLU A 116 -17.05 -9.60 8.31
N ALA A 117 -16.41 -8.54 8.82
CA ALA A 117 -16.58 -7.19 8.29
C ALA A 117 -16.21 -7.10 6.81
N LEU A 118 -15.10 -7.74 6.40
CA LEU A 118 -14.67 -7.80 5.01
C LEU A 118 -15.67 -8.52 4.11
N ASP A 119 -16.17 -9.69 4.55
CA ASP A 119 -17.14 -10.49 3.82
C ASP A 119 -18.49 -9.77 3.67
N GLN A 120 -18.88 -8.97 4.68
CA GLN A 120 -20.09 -8.14 4.68
C GLN A 120 -19.92 -6.81 3.94
N CYS A 121 -18.73 -6.51 3.42
CA CYS A 121 -18.40 -5.22 2.82
C CYS A 121 -18.73 -4.04 3.77
N ALA A 122 -18.42 -4.22 5.06
CA ALA A 122 -18.63 -3.21 6.08
C ALA A 122 -17.78 -1.94 5.82
N PRO A 123 -18.23 -0.76 6.28
CA PRO A 123 -17.44 0.47 6.23
C PRO A 123 -16.01 0.26 6.72
N PHE A 124 -15.06 0.90 6.04
CA PHE A 124 -13.63 0.88 6.35
C PHE A 124 -12.96 -0.50 6.30
N SER A 125 -13.55 -1.47 5.60
CA SER A 125 -12.89 -2.77 5.41
C SER A 125 -11.66 -2.70 4.48
N TYR A 126 -11.49 -1.59 3.77
CA TYR A 126 -10.32 -1.29 2.94
C TYR A 126 -9.71 0.06 3.33
N LEU A 127 -8.40 0.17 3.11
CA LEU A 127 -7.62 1.40 3.26
C LEU A 127 -6.60 1.45 2.12
N ASN A 128 -6.42 2.62 1.51
CA ASN A 128 -5.30 2.86 0.61
C ASN A 128 -4.45 4.02 1.12
N PHE A 129 -3.14 3.82 1.18
CA PHE A 129 -2.15 4.85 1.53
C PHE A 129 -1.20 5.02 0.35
N THR A 130 -1.21 6.19 -0.28
CA THR A 130 -0.33 6.49 -1.42
C THR A 130 0.60 7.64 -1.07
N ALA A 131 1.91 7.49 -1.27
CA ALA A 131 2.89 8.54 -1.02
C ALA A 131 3.38 9.18 -2.31
N PHE A 132 3.46 10.51 -2.31
CA PHE A 132 3.97 11.32 -3.40
C PHE A 132 5.11 12.21 -2.88
N ALA A 133 6.23 12.25 -3.59
CA ALA A 133 7.31 13.20 -3.35
C ALA A 133 6.95 14.56 -3.95
N ALA A 134 5.90 15.16 -3.40
CA ALA A 134 5.37 16.44 -3.82
C ALA A 134 5.95 17.60 -3.00
N SER A 135 5.98 18.78 -3.59
CA SER A 135 6.43 20.00 -2.93
C SER A 135 5.42 20.47 -1.87
N SER A 136 5.91 21.22 -0.88
CA SER A 136 5.11 21.77 0.21
C SER A 136 4.06 22.80 -0.22
N ASP A 137 4.13 23.33 -1.44
CA ASP A 137 3.13 24.23 -2.04
C ASP A 137 1.88 23.49 -2.58
N VAL A 138 1.89 22.15 -2.65
CA VAL A 138 0.71 21.36 -3.02
C VAL A 138 -0.30 21.40 -1.88
N THR A 139 -1.35 22.21 -2.05
CA THR A 139 -2.40 22.44 -1.08
C THR A 139 -3.74 21.80 -1.44
N THR A 140 -3.90 21.27 -2.65
CA THR A 140 -5.14 20.60 -3.07
C THR A 140 -4.86 19.35 -3.88
N LEU A 141 -5.86 18.47 -3.97
CA LEU A 141 -5.78 17.27 -4.82
C LEU A 141 -5.71 17.61 -6.31
N GLU A 142 -6.35 18.70 -6.73
CA GLU A 142 -6.27 19.20 -8.11
C GLU A 142 -4.84 19.61 -8.45
N GLN A 143 -4.17 20.34 -7.56
CA GLN A 143 -2.75 20.69 -7.73
C GLN A 143 -1.85 19.45 -7.78
N LEU A 144 -2.10 18.48 -6.90
CA LEU A 144 -1.35 17.22 -6.91
C LEU A 144 -1.59 16.43 -8.21
N SER A 145 -2.82 16.42 -8.74
CA SER A 145 -3.19 15.59 -9.88
C SER A 145 -2.96 16.26 -11.25
N ASP A 146 -2.72 17.57 -11.30
CA ASP A 146 -2.49 18.33 -12.53
C ASP A 146 -1.45 17.69 -13.48
N PRO A 147 -0.30 17.15 -13.00
CA PRO A 147 0.67 16.47 -13.85
C PRO A 147 0.17 15.13 -14.43
N HIS A 148 -0.88 14.53 -13.86
CA HIS A 148 -1.46 13.27 -14.33
C HIS A 148 -2.98 13.21 -14.06
N LYS A 149 -3.73 13.98 -14.86
CA LYS A 149 -5.18 14.17 -14.69
C LYS A 149 -6.01 12.89 -14.78
N ASP A 150 -5.52 11.89 -15.52
CA ASP A 150 -6.17 10.58 -15.63
C ASP A 150 -6.36 9.92 -14.26
N TRP A 151 -5.56 10.28 -13.26
CA TRP A 151 -5.73 9.78 -11.90
C TRP A 151 -7.04 10.26 -11.25
N MET A 152 -7.41 11.55 -11.39
CA MET A 152 -8.71 12.04 -10.89
C MET A 152 -9.87 11.34 -11.60
N THR A 153 -9.79 11.22 -12.92
CA THR A 153 -10.79 10.48 -13.71
C THR A 153 -10.88 9.02 -13.28
N SER A 154 -9.75 8.36 -12.97
CA SER A 154 -9.78 6.99 -12.46
C SER A 154 -10.49 6.89 -11.11
N MET A 155 -10.40 7.91 -10.25
CA MET A 155 -11.10 7.93 -8.96
C MET A 155 -12.61 8.05 -9.12
N GLU A 156 -13.08 8.84 -10.10
CA GLU A 156 -14.51 8.96 -10.41
C GLU A 156 -15.13 7.59 -10.76
N PHE A 157 -14.38 6.73 -11.46
CA PHE A 157 -14.86 5.40 -11.85
C PHE A 157 -14.54 4.30 -10.84
N GLY A 158 -13.36 4.34 -10.23
CA GLY A 158 -12.87 3.29 -9.34
C GLY A 158 -13.38 3.42 -7.92
N HIS A 159 -13.74 4.64 -7.50
CA HIS A 159 -14.23 4.98 -6.16
C HIS A 159 -15.59 5.68 -6.24
N ASP A 160 -16.46 5.21 -7.13
CA ASP A 160 -17.80 5.76 -7.28
C ASP A 160 -18.58 5.70 -5.94
N GLY A 161 -19.36 6.76 -5.66
CA GLY A 161 -20.15 6.89 -4.44
C GLY A 161 -19.35 7.09 -3.14
N GLN A 162 -18.03 7.31 -3.19
CA GLN A 162 -17.23 7.59 -2.00
C GLN A 162 -17.34 9.05 -1.55
N THR A 163 -17.80 9.26 -0.31
CA THR A 163 -17.91 10.57 0.33
C THR A 163 -16.71 10.86 1.23
N HIS A 164 -16.20 12.10 1.23
CA HIS A 164 -15.09 12.58 2.09
C HIS A 164 -13.71 11.97 1.78
N HIS A 165 -13.50 11.59 0.53
CA HIS A 165 -12.28 10.97 0.01
C HIS A 165 -11.90 11.61 -1.34
N PRO A 166 -10.62 11.57 -1.75
CA PRO A 166 -9.48 11.12 -0.95
C PRO A 166 -8.98 12.21 0.01
N LEU A 167 -8.17 11.83 0.99
CA LEU A 167 -7.62 12.76 1.98
C LEU A 167 -6.17 13.10 1.62
N LEU A 168 -5.92 14.33 1.19
CA LEU A 168 -4.56 14.85 1.01
C LEU A 168 -3.99 15.24 2.38
N MET A 169 -2.87 14.65 2.74
CA MET A 169 -2.36 14.62 4.10
C MET A 169 -0.86 14.92 4.16
N ARG A 170 -0.43 15.66 5.18
CA ARG A 170 0.99 15.88 5.51
C ARG A 170 1.32 15.19 6.82
N GLU A 171 2.52 14.62 6.91
CA GLU A 171 3.03 14.09 8.18
C GLU A 171 3.37 15.26 9.11
N ALA A 172 2.75 15.29 10.31
CA ALA A 172 2.92 16.37 11.27
C ALA A 172 3.87 15.99 12.42
N ALA A 173 3.81 14.74 12.88
CA ALA A 173 4.72 14.18 13.87
C ALA A 173 4.82 12.65 13.72
N ALA A 174 5.89 12.06 14.25
CA ALA A 174 6.14 10.62 14.13
C ALA A 174 6.93 10.03 15.30
N LEU A 175 6.71 8.74 15.54
CA LEU A 175 7.52 7.82 16.33
C LEU A 175 8.29 6.90 15.36
N PRO A 176 9.55 7.22 15.00
CA PRO A 176 10.30 6.50 13.99
C PRO A 176 10.89 5.17 14.50
N ASP A 177 11.19 4.25 13.58
CA ASP A 177 11.67 2.89 13.85
C ASP A 177 13.19 2.82 14.13
N GLY A 178 13.72 3.65 15.02
CA GLY A 178 15.17 3.66 15.36
C GLY A 178 16.13 4.00 14.20
N SER A 179 15.67 3.98 12.94
CA SER A 179 16.38 4.37 11.73
C SER A 179 16.60 5.90 11.65
N GLY A 180 15.86 6.65 12.47
CA GLY A 180 15.81 8.11 12.45
C GLY A 180 14.98 8.70 11.31
N ARG A 181 14.32 7.87 10.48
CA ARG A 181 13.41 8.32 9.42
C ARG A 181 11.96 8.09 9.83
N THR A 182 11.11 9.02 9.45
CA THR A 182 9.66 8.89 9.69
C THR A 182 9.01 7.91 8.70
N PRO A 183 7.80 7.40 8.99
CA PRO A 183 7.06 6.53 8.08
C PRO A 183 6.92 7.11 6.67
N LEU A 184 6.57 8.39 6.53
CA LEU A 184 6.45 9.02 5.21
C LEU A 184 7.79 9.09 4.50
N GLN A 185 8.87 9.48 5.19
CA GLN A 185 10.21 9.53 4.59
C GLN A 185 10.66 8.16 4.08
N LYS A 186 10.38 7.09 4.83
CA LYS A 186 10.66 5.71 4.38
C LYS A 186 9.87 5.36 3.13
N ALA A 187 8.58 5.71 3.07
CA ALA A 187 7.72 5.52 1.90
C ALA A 187 8.28 6.25 0.67
N LEU A 188 8.74 7.49 0.86
CA LEU A 188 9.32 8.30 -0.22
C LEU A 188 10.67 7.79 -0.72
N CYS A 189 11.44 7.12 0.15
CA CYS A 189 12.72 6.50 -0.18
C CYS A 189 12.60 5.03 -0.66
N HIS A 190 11.39 4.50 -0.84
CA HIS A 190 11.15 3.09 -1.17
C HIS A 190 11.75 2.09 -0.16
N GLU A 191 12.02 2.54 1.07
CA GLU A 191 12.49 1.69 2.17
C GLU A 191 11.33 1.07 2.94
N PHE A 192 10.12 1.42 2.52
CA PHE A 192 8.88 0.94 3.09
C PHE A 192 8.54 -0.45 2.56
N SER A 193 9.05 -1.50 3.22
CA SER A 193 8.48 -2.84 3.09
C SER A 193 7.52 -3.08 4.27
N CYS A 194 6.29 -2.59 4.13
CA CYS A 194 5.18 -3.28 4.78
C CYS A 194 5.10 -4.63 4.05
N GLU A 195 5.61 -5.67 4.69
CA GLU A 195 5.64 -7.01 4.12
C GLU A 195 4.21 -7.56 4.06
N GLU A 196 4.01 -8.56 3.19
CA GLU A 196 2.83 -9.41 3.25
C GLU A 196 2.77 -9.97 4.68
N ASP A 197 1.64 -9.76 5.36
CA ASP A 197 1.38 -10.03 6.79
C ASP A 197 1.66 -8.90 7.80
N ASP A 198 2.29 -7.77 7.46
CA ASP A 198 2.42 -6.67 8.43
C ASP A 198 1.05 -6.07 8.80
N VAL A 199 0.90 -5.70 10.08
CA VAL A 199 -0.31 -5.05 10.60
C VAL A 199 -0.13 -3.54 10.60
N VAL A 200 -1.16 -2.86 10.09
CA VAL A 200 -1.27 -1.40 10.14
C VAL A 200 -2.52 -1.05 10.92
N VAL A 201 -2.37 -0.26 11.97
CA VAL A 201 -3.49 0.36 12.68
C VAL A 201 -3.68 1.76 12.15
N VAL A 202 -4.92 2.11 11.86
CA VAL A 202 -5.30 3.48 11.55
C VAL A 202 -6.30 3.99 12.57
N ILE A 203 -6.02 5.17 13.13
CA ILE A 203 -6.93 5.91 14.01
C ILE A 203 -7.22 7.27 13.36
N ALA A 204 -8.47 7.60 13.10
CA ALA A 204 -8.86 8.86 12.49
C ALA A 204 -9.77 9.67 13.41
N THR A 205 -9.58 10.99 13.43
CA THR A 205 -10.39 11.91 14.23
C THR A 205 -11.55 12.46 13.41
N GLN A 206 -12.73 12.60 14.00
CA GLN A 206 -13.88 13.30 13.37
C GLN A 206 -13.97 14.77 13.79
N GLN A 207 -13.07 15.20 14.67
CA GLN A 207 -12.93 16.56 15.16
C GLN A 207 -11.46 16.96 15.19
N GLU A 208 -11.21 18.26 15.34
CA GLU A 208 -9.87 18.78 15.43
C GLU A 208 -9.27 18.51 16.84
N LEU A 209 -8.31 17.58 16.94
CA LEU A 209 -7.55 17.28 18.17
C LEU A 209 -6.08 17.73 18.11
N PRO A 210 -5.51 18.41 19.12
CA PRO A 210 -4.16 18.99 19.04
C PRO A 210 -3.09 17.98 18.63
N VAL A 211 -2.22 18.38 17.69
CA VAL A 211 -1.13 17.51 17.18
C VAL A 211 -0.15 17.19 18.30
N GLU A 212 0.11 18.11 19.22
CA GLU A 212 1.09 17.94 20.30
C GLU A 212 0.70 16.84 21.30
N ALA A 213 -0.59 16.52 21.39
CA ALA A 213 -1.12 15.47 22.26
C ALA A 213 -1.47 14.18 21.50
N TRP A 214 -1.03 14.03 20.26
CA TRP A 214 -1.43 12.92 19.39
C TRP A 214 -1.14 11.54 19.95
N GLU A 215 -0.02 11.37 20.64
CA GLU A 215 0.33 10.09 21.25
C GLU A 215 -0.66 9.66 22.34
N GLU A 216 -1.24 10.62 23.05
CA GLU A 216 -2.21 10.39 24.13
C GLU A 216 -3.59 10.10 23.57
N TRP A 217 -4.15 10.99 22.75
CA TRP A 217 -5.52 10.78 22.26
C TRP A 217 -5.64 9.63 21.26
N SER A 218 -4.59 9.31 20.51
CA SER A 218 -4.61 8.17 19.59
C SER A 218 -4.22 6.85 20.26
N GLY A 219 -3.67 6.88 21.47
CA GLY A 219 -3.05 5.70 22.09
C GLY A 219 -1.74 5.26 21.44
N ALA A 220 -1.18 6.01 20.47
CA ALA A 220 0.10 5.65 19.84
C ALA A 220 1.26 5.56 20.85
N GLY A 221 1.22 6.36 21.93
CA GLY A 221 2.20 6.28 23.01
C GLY A 221 2.16 4.93 23.75
N GLU A 222 0.98 4.33 23.91
CA GLU A 222 0.83 2.99 24.49
C GLU A 222 1.21 1.89 23.50
N LEU A 223 0.74 2.01 22.25
CA LEU A 223 1.06 1.08 21.16
C LEU A 223 2.58 0.97 20.92
N SER A 224 3.31 2.09 21.06
CA SER A 224 4.76 2.14 20.89
C SER A 224 5.56 1.29 21.87
N ARG A 225 4.93 0.85 22.98
CA ARG A 225 5.58 0.03 24.01
C ARG A 225 5.52 -1.47 23.71
N ARG A 226 4.77 -1.86 22.67
CA ARG A 226 4.69 -3.27 22.27
C ARG A 226 5.98 -3.69 21.57
N GLU A 227 6.37 -4.94 21.73
CA GLU A 227 7.60 -5.48 21.13
C GLU A 227 7.51 -5.60 19.59
N ASP A 228 6.29 -5.75 19.07
CA ASP A 228 5.98 -5.84 17.64
C ASP A 228 5.84 -4.47 16.97
N PHE A 229 5.89 -3.37 17.71
CA PHE A 229 5.80 -2.02 17.18
C PHE A 229 7.00 -1.69 16.27
N ARG A 230 6.72 -1.02 15.15
CA ARG A 230 7.76 -0.49 14.25
C ARG A 230 7.81 1.02 14.29
N SER A 231 6.71 1.67 13.91
CA SER A 231 6.64 3.12 13.84
C SER A 231 5.21 3.61 13.84
N ALA A 232 5.00 4.89 14.17
CA ALA A 232 3.72 5.56 14.01
C ALA A 232 3.92 6.97 13.51
N ALA A 233 2.92 7.52 12.82
CA ALA A 233 2.89 8.92 12.46
C ALA A 233 1.47 9.46 12.51
N VAL A 234 1.35 10.73 12.92
CA VAL A 234 0.12 11.51 12.75
C VAL A 234 0.23 12.33 11.48
N TYR A 235 -0.80 12.22 10.67
CA TYR A 235 -0.99 12.96 9.44
C TYR A 235 -2.10 13.97 9.64
N GLU A 236 -1.87 15.19 9.19
CA GLU A 236 -2.84 16.28 9.19
C GLU A 236 -3.34 16.53 7.77
N ALA A 237 -4.66 16.67 7.63
CA ALA A 237 -5.27 17.02 6.37
C ALA A 237 -4.78 18.40 5.94
N VAL A 238 -4.42 18.52 4.67
CA VAL A 238 -3.94 19.78 4.11
C VAL A 238 -4.99 20.90 4.22
N ASP A 239 -6.27 20.53 4.13
CA ASP A 239 -7.41 21.37 4.51
C ASP A 239 -8.17 20.71 5.67
N ALA A 240 -7.67 20.91 6.89
CA ALA A 240 -8.24 20.33 8.10
C ALA A 240 -9.69 20.78 8.37
N ALA A 241 -10.06 22.00 7.97
CA ALA A 241 -11.39 22.55 8.21
C ALA A 241 -12.46 21.96 7.28
N ALA A 242 -12.08 21.61 6.05
CA ALA A 242 -12.98 20.97 5.08
C ALA A 242 -12.97 19.43 5.17
N SER A 243 -11.97 18.85 5.83
CA SER A 243 -11.83 17.40 5.96
C SER A 243 -12.75 16.82 7.03
N LYS A 244 -13.48 15.75 6.69
CA LYS A 244 -14.20 14.95 7.69
C LYS A 244 -13.26 14.27 8.69
N TYR A 245 -12.04 13.96 8.23
CA TYR A 245 -10.98 13.40 9.05
C TYR A 245 -9.80 14.38 9.09
N PRO A 246 -9.80 15.37 10.00
CA PRO A 246 -8.73 16.36 10.06
C PRO A 246 -7.37 15.74 10.36
N ARG A 247 -7.36 14.63 11.12
CA ARG A 247 -6.13 13.92 11.49
C ARG A 247 -6.29 12.40 11.37
N VAL A 248 -5.23 11.77 10.90
CA VAL A 248 -5.13 10.31 10.75
C VAL A 248 -3.81 9.85 11.34
N VAL A 249 -3.84 8.97 12.32
CA VAL A 249 -2.68 8.27 12.83
C VAL A 249 -2.56 6.93 12.13
N ARG A 250 -1.36 6.62 11.66
CA ARG A 250 -1.02 5.31 11.10
C ARG A 250 0.12 4.72 11.91
N ALA A 251 -0.13 3.59 12.55
CA ALA A 251 0.86 2.82 13.31
C ALA A 251 1.12 1.48 12.62
N GLU A 252 2.37 1.06 12.61
CA GLU A 252 2.85 -0.14 11.93
C GLU A 252 3.43 -1.11 12.94
N PHE A 253 3.09 -2.37 12.76
CA PHE A 253 3.56 -3.49 13.56
C PHE A 253 4.19 -4.53 12.63
N ARG A 254 4.94 -5.46 13.23
CA ARG A 254 5.44 -6.65 12.55
C ARG A 254 4.30 -7.58 12.14
N ALA A 255 4.65 -8.70 11.49
CA ALA A 255 3.70 -9.60 10.86
C ALA A 255 2.61 -10.12 11.81
N VAL A 256 1.41 -10.41 11.31
CA VAL A 256 0.22 -10.88 12.05
C VAL A 256 0.53 -12.05 13.00
N GLY A 257 1.47 -12.95 12.66
CA GLY A 257 1.88 -14.06 13.53
C GLY A 257 2.74 -13.67 14.73
N GLU A 258 3.31 -12.47 14.71
CA GLU A 258 4.04 -11.84 15.82
C GLU A 258 3.16 -10.86 16.61
N VAL A 259 1.98 -10.53 16.08
CA VAL A 259 1.02 -9.60 16.70
C VAL A 259 -0.02 -10.37 17.49
N ASP A 260 -0.13 -10.07 18.78
CA ASP A 260 -1.29 -10.47 19.58
C ASP A 260 -2.51 -9.64 19.15
N LEU A 261 -3.33 -10.23 18.27
CA LEU A 261 -4.51 -9.61 17.66
C LEU A 261 -5.63 -9.37 18.68
N ASP A 262 -5.79 -10.24 19.68
CA ASP A 262 -6.83 -10.10 20.69
C ASP A 262 -6.53 -8.91 21.60
N THR A 263 -5.27 -8.81 22.06
CA THR A 263 -4.79 -7.66 22.82
C THR A 263 -4.88 -6.38 21.99
N LEU A 264 -4.53 -6.42 20.71
CA LEU A 264 -4.65 -5.25 19.83
C LEU A 264 -6.10 -4.81 19.66
N ALA A 265 -7.02 -5.74 19.40
CA ALA A 265 -8.44 -5.45 19.25
C ALA A 265 -9.07 -4.89 20.54
N GLU A 266 -8.65 -5.36 21.72
CA GLU A 266 -9.06 -4.76 22.99
C GLU A 266 -8.51 -3.34 23.18
N GLN A 267 -7.26 -3.08 22.79
CA GLN A 267 -6.67 -1.73 22.82
C GLN A 267 -7.42 -0.76 21.91
N LEU A 268 -7.74 -1.16 20.67
CA LEU A 268 -8.50 -0.31 19.74
C LEU A 268 -9.89 0.02 20.27
N ARG A 269 -10.61 -0.96 20.82
CA ARG A 269 -11.92 -0.73 21.45
C ARG A 269 -11.84 0.28 22.59
N ARG A 270 -10.81 0.20 23.44
CA ARG A 270 -10.62 1.19 24.53
C ARG A 270 -10.39 2.60 24.00
N ILE A 271 -9.65 2.76 22.90
CA ILE A 271 -9.43 4.05 22.25
C ILE A 271 -10.77 4.61 21.74
N GLU A 272 -11.56 3.79 21.04
CA GLU A 272 -12.87 4.22 20.53
C GLU A 272 -13.86 4.57 21.65
N ASP A 273 -14.01 3.70 22.65
CA ASP A 273 -14.90 3.90 23.81
C ASP A 273 -14.50 5.15 24.61
N GLY A 274 -13.19 5.34 24.84
CA GLY A 274 -12.66 6.49 25.55
C GLY A 274 -12.84 7.82 24.80
N SER A 275 -13.06 7.77 23.48
CA SER A 275 -13.21 8.95 22.63
C SER A 275 -14.62 9.51 22.56
N ASN A 276 -15.61 8.84 23.18
CA ASN A 276 -17.04 9.15 23.02
C ASN A 276 -17.49 9.22 21.54
N GLY A 277 -16.92 8.37 20.67
CA GLY A 277 -17.23 8.33 19.24
C GLY A 277 -16.57 9.41 18.39
N SER A 278 -15.64 10.19 18.95
CA SER A 278 -14.88 11.20 18.18
C SER A 278 -13.70 10.63 17.40
N LEU A 279 -13.32 9.39 17.71
CA LEU A 279 -12.29 8.63 17.02
C LEU A 279 -12.88 7.36 16.41
N PHE A 280 -12.25 6.92 15.33
CA PHE A 280 -12.46 5.62 14.72
C PHE A 280 -11.10 4.91 14.64
N ALA A 281 -11.02 3.62 14.97
CA ALA A 281 -9.78 2.87 14.99
C ALA A 281 -9.93 1.47 14.39
N VAL A 282 -9.16 1.15 13.34
CA VAL A 282 -9.18 -0.18 12.70
C VAL A 282 -7.79 -0.71 12.45
N ALA A 283 -7.61 -2.02 12.67
CA ALA A 283 -6.43 -2.76 12.29
C ALA A 283 -6.62 -3.40 10.91
N TYR A 284 -5.59 -3.31 10.09
CA TYR A 284 -5.54 -3.82 8.73
C TYR A 284 -4.32 -4.70 8.52
N ARG A 285 -4.43 -5.68 7.63
CA ARG A 285 -3.29 -6.38 7.02
C ARG A 285 -2.91 -5.70 5.71
N SER A 286 -1.62 -5.64 5.39
CA SER A 286 -1.21 -5.26 4.03
C SER A 286 -1.61 -6.35 3.03
N LEU A 287 -2.28 -5.94 1.95
CA LEU A 287 -2.71 -6.84 0.88
C LEU A 287 -1.86 -6.64 -0.37
N VAL A 288 -1.74 -5.41 -0.85
CA VAL A 288 -1.09 -5.09 -2.12
C VAL A 288 -0.13 -3.92 -1.95
N HIS A 289 1.01 -4.06 -2.62
CA HIS A 289 2.07 -3.09 -2.61
C HIS A 289 2.47 -2.69 -4.02
N ILE A 290 2.22 -1.45 -4.39
CA ILE A 290 2.51 -0.89 -5.71
C ILE A 290 3.70 0.05 -5.57
N THR A 291 4.76 -0.22 -6.32
CA THR A 291 5.95 0.63 -6.40
C THR A 291 6.10 1.19 -7.82
N LYS A 292 6.82 2.31 -7.95
CA LYS A 292 7.02 2.98 -9.25
C LYS A 292 7.58 2.05 -10.33
N GLU A 293 8.54 1.22 -9.99
CA GLU A 293 9.20 0.26 -10.90
C GLU A 293 8.65 -1.17 -10.79
N GLY A 294 7.62 -1.39 -9.97
CA GLY A 294 7.00 -2.69 -9.76
C GLY A 294 6.28 -3.21 -11.00
N GLN A 295 6.08 -4.53 -11.06
CA GLN A 295 5.16 -5.11 -12.03
C GLN A 295 3.73 -4.63 -11.71
N PRO A 296 2.88 -4.37 -12.71
CA PRO A 296 1.48 -4.10 -12.48
C PRO A 296 0.85 -5.23 -11.67
N VAL A 297 -0.01 -4.86 -10.73
CA VAL A 297 -0.70 -5.78 -9.86
C VAL A 297 -1.78 -6.55 -10.62
N ASP A 298 -1.65 -7.87 -10.61
CA ASP A 298 -2.50 -8.78 -11.39
C ASP A 298 -3.67 -9.33 -10.55
N ILE A 299 -4.28 -8.50 -9.70
CA ILE A 299 -5.48 -8.88 -8.88
C ILE A 299 -6.64 -9.33 -9.78
N LEU A 300 -6.67 -8.86 -11.03
CA LEU A 300 -7.62 -9.23 -12.07
C LEU A 300 -7.75 -10.75 -12.26
N PHE A 301 -6.68 -11.54 -12.08
CA PHE A 301 -6.76 -12.99 -12.27
C PHE A 301 -7.08 -13.75 -10.98
N ALA A 302 -6.62 -13.28 -9.82
CA ALA A 302 -6.81 -13.99 -8.55
C ALA A 302 -8.28 -13.94 -8.08
N GLU A 303 -8.90 -12.76 -8.12
CA GLU A 303 -10.32 -12.60 -7.75
C GLU A 303 -11.25 -13.23 -8.79
N ARG A 304 -10.93 -13.14 -10.09
CA ARG A 304 -11.67 -13.89 -11.13
C ARG A 304 -11.56 -15.39 -10.95
N ALA A 305 -10.37 -15.93 -10.66
CA ALA A 305 -10.19 -17.36 -10.43
C ALA A 305 -10.95 -17.83 -9.17
N LYS A 306 -10.95 -17.03 -8.11
CA LYS A 306 -11.69 -17.32 -6.87
C LYS A 306 -13.20 -17.28 -7.09
N ARG A 307 -13.70 -16.29 -7.84
CA ARG A 307 -15.12 -16.19 -8.23
C ARG A 307 -15.53 -17.35 -9.14
N ASP A 308 -14.74 -17.68 -10.15
CA ASP A 308 -14.99 -18.82 -11.04
C ASP A 308 -15.02 -20.14 -10.26
N GLN A 309 -14.16 -20.29 -9.25
CA GLN A 309 -14.15 -21.46 -8.38
C GLN A 309 -15.39 -21.52 -7.49
N GLN A 310 -15.80 -20.42 -6.87
CA GLN A 310 -17.01 -20.34 -6.05
C GLN A 310 -18.27 -20.62 -6.88
N GLN A 311 -18.33 -20.11 -8.11
CA GLN A 311 -19.45 -20.29 -9.01
C GLN A 311 -19.55 -21.75 -9.51
N ARG A 312 -18.41 -22.41 -9.75
CA ARG A 312 -18.39 -23.87 -10.02
C ARG A 312 -18.88 -24.68 -8.82
N GLN A 313 -18.42 -24.37 -7.62
CA GLN A 313 -18.85 -25.06 -6.39
C GLN A 313 -20.34 -24.87 -6.11
N ALA A 314 -20.88 -23.66 -6.35
CA ALA A 314 -22.32 -23.41 -6.20
C ALA A 314 -23.17 -24.14 -7.25
N THR A 315 -22.64 -24.33 -8.47
CA THR A 315 -23.32 -25.09 -9.53
C THR A 315 -23.30 -26.59 -9.21
N GLU A 316 -22.15 -27.11 -8.77
CA GLU A 316 -21.98 -28.51 -8.35
C GLU A 316 -22.80 -28.87 -7.09
N ALA A 317 -23.08 -27.91 -6.22
CA ALA A 317 -23.93 -28.11 -5.03
C ALA A 317 -25.44 -27.99 -5.31
N ALA A 318 -25.81 -27.46 -6.48
CA ALA A 318 -27.20 -27.32 -6.91
C ALA A 318 -27.68 -28.49 -7.80
N GLU A 319 -26.77 -29.38 -8.20
CA GLU A 319 -27.01 -30.65 -8.89
C GLU A 319 -27.10 -31.83 -7.90
#